data_AF-A4JA85-F1
#
_entry.id   AF-A4JA85-F1
#
_cell.length_a   1.000
_cell.length_b   1.000
_cell.length_c   1.000
_cell.angle_alpha   90.00
_cell.angle_beta   90.00
_cell.angle_gamma   90.00
#
_symmetry.space_group_name_H-M   'P 1'
#
loop_
_entity.id
_entity.type
_entity.pdbx_description
1 polymer ?
#
loop_
_entity_poly.entity_id
_entity_poly.type
_entity_poly.pdbx_seq_one_letter_code
_entity_poly.pdbx_strand_id
1 'polypeptide(L)'
;MPLWNTAPVASQPEVSIASWRVLEIDAGTRHFVGTDERDLSGRVSSAIIEFDHTTLRGRTLSGRIYQLVGKPGQSANADYVWQSWCSVNEVKSFSDVTKQLIASAVDGNTE
;
A
#
# COMPACT_ATOMS: atom_id res chain seq x y z
N MET A 1 36.74 -5.10 9.29
CA MET A 1 35.37 -5.56 9.60
C MET A 1 34.55 -5.40 8.35
N PRO A 2 34.01 -6.46 7.72
CA PRO A 2 33.24 -6.28 6.50
C PRO A 2 31.89 -5.67 6.89
N LEU A 3 31.66 -4.45 6.42
CA LEU A 3 30.34 -3.84 6.40
C LEU A 3 29.48 -4.70 5.48
N TRP A 4 28.39 -5.23 6.02
CA TRP A 4 27.40 -5.97 5.25
C TRP A 4 26.77 -4.98 4.27
N ASN A 5 27.27 -4.96 3.04
CA ASN A 5 26.77 -4.17 1.94
C ASN A 5 25.42 -4.78 1.54
N THR A 6 24.38 -4.51 2.33
CA THR A 6 23.00 -4.67 1.89
C THR A 6 22.89 -3.91 0.59
N ALA A 7 22.61 -4.62 -0.50
CA ALA A 7 22.39 -4.01 -1.80
C ALA A 7 21.46 -2.80 -1.60
N PRO A 8 21.79 -1.61 -2.16
CA PRO A 8 20.92 -0.46 -2.06
C PRO A 8 19.53 -0.84 -2.58
N VAL A 9 18.51 -0.08 -2.17
CA VAL A 9 17.09 -0.17 -2.63
C VAL A 9 16.91 -0.26 -4.17
N ALA A 10 17.99 -0.18 -4.94
CA ALA A 10 18.08 -0.42 -6.37
C ALA A 10 17.78 -1.84 -6.85
N SER A 11 17.85 -2.90 -6.02
CA SER A 11 17.72 -4.27 -6.57
C SER A 11 16.30 -4.81 -6.71
N GLN A 12 15.31 -4.32 -5.96
CA GLN A 12 13.87 -4.58 -6.20
C GLN A 12 13.01 -3.46 -5.57
N PRO A 13 12.96 -2.26 -6.17
CA PRO A 13 12.25 -1.10 -5.59
C PRO A 13 10.72 -1.23 -5.67
N GLU A 14 10.22 -2.21 -6.42
CA GLU A 14 8.79 -2.35 -6.75
C GLU A 14 8.19 -3.63 -6.15
N VAL A 15 7.13 -3.43 -5.36
CA VAL A 15 6.33 -4.49 -4.78
C VAL A 15 4.96 -4.46 -5.45
N SER A 16 4.59 -5.55 -6.12
CA SER A 16 3.27 -5.70 -6.72
C SER A 16 2.31 -6.29 -5.71
N ILE A 17 1.21 -5.58 -5.45
CA ILE A 17 0.14 -6.07 -4.57
C ILE A 17 -1.17 -6.18 -5.35
N ALA A 18 -1.83 -7.32 -5.19
CA ALA A 18 -3.17 -7.57 -5.67
C ALA A 18 -4.19 -7.46 -4.53
N SER A 19 -5.47 -7.40 -4.88
CA SER A 19 -6.58 -7.24 -3.93
C SER A 19 -6.26 -6.16 -2.90
N TRP A 20 -5.87 -5.01 -3.43
CA TRP A 20 -5.30 -3.92 -2.68
C TRP A 20 -6.38 -2.96 -2.19
N ARG A 21 -6.07 -2.27 -1.11
CA ARG A 21 -6.84 -1.21 -0.49
C ARG A 21 -5.90 -0.14 0.03
N VAL A 22 -6.39 1.09 0.11
CA VAL A 22 -5.72 2.20 0.75
C VAL A 22 -6.53 2.60 1.96
N LEU A 23 -5.93 2.39 3.13
CA LEU A 23 -6.55 2.70 4.40
C LEU A 23 -5.87 3.94 5.00
N GLU A 24 -6.66 4.94 5.34
CA GLU A 24 -6.22 6.13 6.07
C GLU A 24 -6.51 5.91 7.55
N ILE A 25 -5.50 6.05 8.39
CA ILE A 25 -5.66 5.94 9.85
C ILE A 25 -5.91 7.31 10.47
N ASP A 26 -6.39 7.32 11.72
CA ASP A 26 -6.66 8.54 12.51
C ASP A 26 -5.47 9.52 12.58
N ALA A 27 -4.23 9.01 12.51
CA ALA A 27 -3.02 9.82 12.44
C ALA A 27 -2.86 10.62 11.12
N GLY A 28 -3.78 10.46 10.15
CA GLY A 28 -3.75 11.11 8.85
C GLY A 28 -2.78 10.47 7.84
N THR A 29 -2.18 9.32 8.18
CA THR A 29 -1.31 8.58 7.27
C THR A 29 -2.10 7.53 6.51
N ARG A 30 -1.74 7.35 5.24
CA ARG A 30 -2.34 6.36 4.35
C ARG A 30 -1.42 5.18 4.20
N HIS A 31 -1.97 3.97 4.16
CA HIS A 31 -1.21 2.74 4.06
C HIS A 31 -1.82 1.84 2.98
N PHE A 32 -0.98 1.29 2.10
CA PHE A 32 -1.40 0.21 1.21
C PHE A 32 -1.53 -1.08 2.01
N VAL A 33 -2.67 -1.73 1.82
CA VAL A 33 -3.01 -3.01 2.42
C VAL A 33 -3.45 -3.92 1.30
N GLY A 34 -2.82 -5.07 1.16
CA GLY A 34 -3.15 -5.98 0.07
C GLY A 34 -2.45 -7.31 0.23
N THR A 35 -2.51 -8.09 -0.83
CA THR A 35 -1.84 -9.38 -0.90
C THR A 35 -0.68 -9.25 -1.87
N ASP A 36 0.52 -9.67 -1.45
CA ASP A 36 1.69 -9.71 -2.33
C ASP A 36 1.44 -10.73 -3.44
N GLU A 37 1.62 -10.33 -4.71
CA GLU A 37 1.34 -11.25 -5.83
C GLU A 37 2.33 -12.40 -5.93
N ARG A 38 3.53 -12.26 -5.37
CA ARG A 38 4.58 -13.28 -5.50
C ARG A 38 4.38 -14.42 -4.51
N ASP A 39 3.99 -14.09 -3.29
CA ASP A 39 3.89 -15.04 -2.17
C ASP A 39 2.45 -15.27 -1.69
N LEU A 40 1.48 -14.48 -2.19
CA LEU A 40 0.08 -14.51 -1.77
C LEU A 40 -0.14 -14.21 -0.27
N SER A 41 0.87 -13.61 0.36
CA SER A 41 0.86 -13.19 1.75
C SER A 41 0.25 -11.80 1.93
N GLY A 42 -0.52 -11.63 3.00
CA GLY A 42 -1.05 -10.32 3.39
C GLY A 42 0.07 -9.36 3.75
N ARG A 43 -0.05 -8.10 3.35
CA ARG A 43 0.99 -7.11 3.58
C ARG A 43 0.40 -5.72 3.81
N VAL A 44 1.02 -5.01 4.74
CA VAL A 44 0.77 -3.59 5.02
C VAL A 44 2.05 -2.81 4.74
N SER A 45 1.92 -1.70 4.04
CA SER A 45 3.03 -0.81 3.72
C SER A 45 3.17 0.33 4.73
N SER A 46 4.33 1.01 4.71
CA SER A 46 4.53 2.25 5.46
C SER A 46 3.68 3.40 4.91
N ALA A 47 3.66 4.53 5.62
CA ALA A 47 2.91 5.71 5.22
C ALA A 47 3.21 6.08 3.75
N ILE A 48 2.16 6.27 2.97
CA ILE A 48 2.20 6.69 1.57
C ILE A 48 2.52 8.17 1.54
N ILE A 49 3.57 8.53 0.79
CA ILE A 49 4.01 9.91 0.62
C ILE A 49 3.66 10.46 -0.76
N GLU A 50 3.60 9.59 -1.77
CA GLU A 50 3.24 9.95 -3.14
C GLU A 50 2.37 8.84 -3.71
N PHE A 51 1.29 9.19 -4.41
CA PHE A 51 0.42 8.23 -5.09
C PHE A 51 0.03 8.73 -6.47
N ASP A 52 0.38 7.94 -7.48
CA ASP A 52 0.00 8.12 -8.87
C ASP A 52 -1.20 7.21 -9.16
N HIS A 53 -2.35 7.84 -9.37
CA HIS A 53 -3.61 7.17 -9.66
C HIS A 53 -3.73 6.76 -11.13
N THR A 54 -2.95 7.37 -12.04
CA THR A 54 -2.92 7.03 -13.47
C THR A 54 -2.20 5.71 -13.68
N THR A 55 -1.05 5.53 -13.01
CA THR A 55 -0.26 4.30 -13.08
C THR A 55 -0.57 3.31 -11.96
N LEU A 56 -1.42 3.71 -11.01
CA LEU A 56 -1.73 2.96 -9.78
C LEU A 56 -0.45 2.57 -9.01
N ARG A 57 0.46 3.52 -8.86
CA ARG A 57 1.75 3.35 -8.17
C ARG A 57 1.86 4.29 -6.99
N GLY A 58 2.33 3.79 -5.86
CA GLY A 58 2.52 4.60 -4.67
C GLY A 58 3.92 4.48 -4.09
N ARG A 59 4.51 5.62 -3.73
CA ARG A 59 5.74 5.66 -2.97
C ARG A 59 5.44 5.78 -1.50
N THR A 60 6.16 5.00 -0.71
CA THR A 60 6.05 5.00 0.75
C THR A 60 7.24 5.69 1.39
N LEU A 61 7.11 6.09 2.66
CA LEU A 61 8.14 6.76 3.45
C LEU A 61 9.46 5.98 3.47
N SER A 62 9.40 4.65 3.42
CA SER A 62 10.56 3.76 3.34
C SER A 62 11.32 3.85 2.00
N GLY A 63 10.82 4.62 1.03
CA GLY A 63 11.37 4.72 -0.33
C GLY A 63 10.96 3.59 -1.27
N ARG A 64 10.10 2.65 -0.82
CA ARG A 64 9.60 1.54 -1.65
C ARG A 64 8.43 2.01 -2.52
N ILE A 65 8.41 1.53 -3.76
CA ILE A 65 7.32 1.72 -4.72
C ILE A 65 6.41 0.50 -4.65
N TYR A 66 5.12 0.74 -4.46
CA TYR A 66 4.08 -0.27 -4.51
C TYR A 66 3.32 -0.09 -5.81
N GLN A 67 3.34 -1.12 -6.65
CA GLN A 67 2.49 -1.22 -7.83
C GLN A 67 1.21 -1.92 -7.41
N LEU A 68 0.09 -1.23 -7.59
CA LEU A 68 -1.22 -1.82 -7.36
C LEU A 68 -1.65 -2.51 -8.65
N VAL A 69 -1.88 -3.82 -8.57
CA VAL A 69 -2.21 -4.66 -9.73
C VAL A 69 -3.62 -5.19 -9.60
N GLY A 70 -4.33 -5.21 -10.72
CA GLY A 70 -5.72 -5.65 -10.76
C GLY A 70 -6.68 -4.69 -10.04
N LYS A 71 -7.86 -5.20 -9.70
CA LYS A 71 -8.91 -4.42 -9.07
C LYS A 71 -8.69 -4.29 -7.56
N PRO A 72 -9.11 -3.17 -6.94
CA PRO A 72 -9.20 -3.11 -5.49
C PRO A 72 -10.09 -4.25 -4.97
N GLY A 73 -9.71 -4.83 -3.84
CA GLY A 73 -10.37 -6.03 -3.34
C GLY A 73 -10.10 -6.26 -1.86
N GLN A 74 -10.94 -7.09 -1.24
CA GLN A 74 -10.71 -7.56 0.12
C GLN A 74 -10.12 -8.96 0.07
N SER A 75 -9.04 -9.17 0.83
CA SER A 75 -8.41 -10.46 1.02
C SER A 75 -8.33 -10.75 2.50
N ALA A 76 -8.70 -11.97 2.91
CA ALA A 76 -8.64 -12.39 4.31
C ALA A 76 -7.21 -12.27 4.89
N ASN A 77 -6.19 -12.63 4.10
CA ASN A 77 -4.78 -12.49 4.51
C ASN A 77 -4.40 -11.03 4.76
N ALA A 78 -4.80 -10.12 3.86
CA ALA A 78 -4.52 -8.70 3.97
C ALA A 78 -5.25 -8.09 5.19
N ASP A 79 -6.48 -8.51 5.46
CA ASP A 79 -7.26 -8.07 6.61
C ASP A 79 -6.66 -8.53 7.93
N TYR A 80 -6.24 -9.80 8.01
CA TYR A 80 -5.55 -10.33 9.18
C TYR A 80 -4.27 -9.55 9.51
N VAL A 81 -3.43 -9.30 8.50
CA VAL A 81 -2.19 -8.54 8.69
C VAL A 81 -2.48 -7.09 9.04
N TRP A 82 -3.53 -6.50 8.47
CA TRP A 82 -3.99 -5.16 8.84
C TRP A 82 -4.42 -5.07 10.31
N GLN A 83 -5.26 -5.99 10.78
CA GLN A 83 -5.69 -6.03 12.18
C GLN A 83 -4.52 -6.18 13.15
N SER A 84 -3.56 -7.05 12.81
CA SER A 84 -2.33 -7.22 13.59
C SER A 84 -1.49 -5.94 13.59
N TRP A 85 -1.33 -5.30 12.43
CA TRP A 85 -0.60 -4.03 12.30
C TRP A 85 -1.28 -2.91 13.11
N CYS A 86 -2.59 -2.78 13.04
CA CYS A 86 -3.36 -1.82 13.83
C CYS A 86 -3.17 -2.04 15.34
N SER A 87 -3.15 -3.30 15.78
CA SER A 87 -2.93 -3.64 17.18
C SER A 87 -1.53 -3.24 17.67
N VAL A 88 -0.50 -3.41 16.82
CA VAL A 88 0.89 -3.04 17.13
C VAL A 88 1.11 -1.53 17.09
N ASN A 89 0.43 -0.82 16.20
CA ASN A 89 0.57 0.63 16.00
C ASN A 89 -0.49 1.45 16.74
N GLU A 90 -1.27 0.81 17.62
CA GLU A 90 -2.34 1.42 18.43
C GLU A 90 -3.35 2.24 17.61
N VAL A 91 -3.66 1.76 16.40
CA VAL A 91 -4.60 2.41 15.49
C VAL A 91 -6.02 2.20 16.00
N LYS A 92 -6.65 3.29 16.45
CA LYS A 92 -8.01 3.28 16.99
C LYS A 92 -9.08 3.29 15.91
N SER A 93 -8.82 4.02 14.83
CA SER A 93 -9.77 4.23 13.74
C SER A 93 -9.04 4.27 12.42
N PHE A 94 -9.67 3.71 11.39
CA PHE A 94 -9.22 3.76 10.01
C PHE A 94 -10.40 3.83 9.05
N SER A 95 -10.16 4.42 7.88
CA SER A 95 -11.14 4.63 6.82
C SER A 95 -10.61 4.09 5.51
N ASP A 96 -11.46 3.37 4.75
CA ASP A 96 -11.12 2.92 3.41
C ASP A 96 -11.31 4.07 2.41
N VAL A 97 -10.19 4.63 1.95
CA VAL A 97 -10.15 5.72 0.95
C VAL A 97 -9.91 5.18 -0.46
N THR A 98 -9.87 3.85 -0.63
CA THR A 98 -9.65 3.17 -1.91
C THR A 98 -10.61 3.67 -2.99
N LYS A 99 -11.92 3.73 -2.67
CA LYS A 99 -12.93 4.20 -3.61
C LYS A 99 -12.74 5.67 -3.98
N GLN A 100 -12.38 6.51 -3.02
CA GLN A 100 -12.17 7.94 -3.26
C GLN A 100 -10.98 8.17 -4.17
N LEU A 101 -9.87 7.44 -3.95
CA LEU A 101 -8.68 7.53 -4.78
C LEU A 101 -8.92 7.08 -6.22
N ILE A 102 -9.71 6.03 -6.42
CA ILE A 102 -10.05 5.54 -7.76
C ILE A 102 -11.10 6.46 -8.42
N ALA A 103 -12.07 6.98 -7.66
CA ALA A 103 -13.06 7.92 -8.19
C ALA A 103 -12.40 9.22 -8.68
N SER A 104 -11.41 9.74 -7.95
CA SER A 104 -10.61 10.90 -8.39
C SER A 104 -9.83 10.65 -9.68
N ALA A 105 -9.56 9.39 -10.04
CA ALA A 105 -8.94 9.06 -11.33
C ALA A 105 -9.94 9.10 -12.50
N VAL A 106 -11.23 8.87 -12.23
CA VAL A 106 -12.28 8.79 -13.27
C VAL A 106 -12.83 10.18 -13.63
N ASP A 107 -12.78 11.13 -12.68
CA ASP A 107 -13.30 12.50 -12.86
C ASP A 107 -12.44 13.39 -13.80
N GLY A 108 -11.26 12.92 -14.22
CA GLY A 108 -10.39 13.63 -15.16
C GLY A 108 -10.71 13.43 -16.65
N ASN A 109 -11.83 12.78 -17.01
CA ASN A 109 -12.17 12.52 -18.41
C ASN A 109 -13.67 12.67 -18.69
N THR A 110 -14.17 13.90 -18.62
CA THR A 110 -15.38 14.31 -19.32
C THR A 110 -15.20 15.77 -19.74
N GLU A 111 -14.55 15.96 -20.89
CA GLU A 111 -14.77 17.13 -21.75
C GLU A 111 -15.92 16.85 -22.72
#